data_AF-A0A3L6RQZ0-F1
#
_entry.id   AF-A0A3L6RQZ0-F1
#
_cell.length_a   1.000
_cell.length_b   1.000
_cell.length_c   1.000
_cell.angle_alpha   90.00
_cell.angle_beta   90.00
_cell.angle_gamma   90.00
#
_symmetry.space_group_name_H-M   'P 1'
#
loop_
_entity.id
_entity.type
_entity.pdbx_description
1 polymer ?
#
loop_
_entity_poly.entity_id
_entity_poly.type
_entity_poly.pdbx_seq_one_letter_code
_entity_poly.pdbx_strand_id
1 'polypeptide(L)'
;MPPTRGISARYDVIVEYSLKVKGNSDETKDEELIDGCFRFKEHCRGDVIQHEVRLFGPFGPLDIRFVYMKYAVEATIEVKVKRAMPGYSLSMVTASTCGYYDEITLYDRSAAPCQAAPIALLKDGGGLSLSVVAVGLGCNLKLRFEIIGDKEEKEYEWWDW
;
A
#
# COMPACT_ATOMS: atom_id res chain seq x y z
N MET A 1 5.57 -2.43 1.97
CA MET A 1 4.71 -1.70 1.02
C MET A 1 4.64 -2.51 -0.26
N PRO A 2 3.49 -3.13 -0.57
CA PRO A 2 3.22 -3.70 -1.89
C PRO A 2 3.07 -2.57 -2.94
N PRO A 3 3.21 -2.86 -4.24
CA PRO A 3 3.33 -1.80 -5.24
C PRO A 3 1.99 -1.09 -5.43
N THR A 4 1.95 0.19 -5.08
CA THR A 4 0.79 1.09 -5.23
C THR A 4 0.48 1.40 -6.70
N ARG A 5 1.28 0.92 -7.65
CA ARG A 5 1.08 1.13 -9.10
C ARG A 5 1.52 -0.12 -9.85
N GLY A 6 0.75 -0.51 -10.85
CA GLY A 6 1.11 -1.59 -11.77
C GLY A 6 1.83 -1.04 -13.01
N ILE A 7 2.75 -1.83 -13.57
CA ILE A 7 3.31 -1.58 -14.90
C ILE A 7 3.04 -2.83 -15.72
N SER A 8 2.44 -2.67 -16.90
CA SER A 8 2.21 -3.80 -17.81
C SER A 8 3.39 -3.94 -18.76
N ALA A 9 3.97 -5.13 -18.80
CA ALA A 9 5.05 -5.50 -19.72
C ALA A 9 4.70 -6.82 -20.41
N ARG A 10 4.80 -6.85 -21.75
CA ARG A 10 4.52 -8.04 -22.58
C ARG A 10 5.76 -8.85 -22.96
N TYR A 11 6.95 -8.31 -22.69
CA TYR A 11 8.24 -8.87 -23.07
C TYR A 11 9.23 -8.63 -21.93
N ASP A 12 10.43 -9.20 -22.04
CA ASP A 12 11.57 -8.78 -21.23
C ASP A 12 11.68 -7.25 -21.21
N VAL A 13 11.74 -6.66 -20.02
CA VAL A 13 11.91 -5.21 -19.85
C VAL A 13 13.20 -4.92 -19.11
N ILE A 14 13.78 -3.77 -19.41
CA ILE A 14 14.83 -3.17 -18.61
C ILE A 14 14.14 -2.14 -17.72
N VAL A 15 14.30 -2.30 -16.41
CA VAL A 15 13.83 -1.35 -15.42
C VAL A 15 15.01 -0.46 -15.05
N GLU A 16 14.96 0.78 -15.51
CA GLU A 16 15.87 1.84 -15.10
C GLU A 16 15.34 2.50 -13.82
N TYR A 17 16.24 2.81 -12.90
CA TYR A 17 15.91 3.43 -11.62
C TYR A 17 16.95 4.50 -11.29
N SER A 18 16.47 5.64 -10.81
CA SER A 18 17.30 6.70 -10.23
C SER A 18 16.65 7.09 -8.91
N LEU A 19 17.34 6.80 -7.81
CA LEU A 19 16.89 7.04 -6.45
C LEU A 19 17.69 8.20 -5.87
N LYS A 20 16.96 9.18 -5.33
CA LYS A 20 17.55 10.41 -4.80
C LYS A 20 16.99 10.74 -3.44
N VAL A 21 17.82 11.33 -2.58
CA VAL A 21 17.36 11.92 -1.32
C VAL A 21 16.93 13.34 -1.60
N LYS A 22 15.70 13.66 -1.19
CA LYS A 22 15.22 15.03 -1.24
C LYS A 22 15.92 15.84 -0.14
N GLY A 23 16.57 16.93 -0.54
CA GLY A 23 17.19 17.86 0.40
C GLY A 23 16.16 18.55 1.30
N ASN A 24 16.60 19.02 2.48
CA ASN A 24 15.73 19.70 3.46
C ASN A 24 15.31 21.12 3.04
N SER A 25 15.84 21.67 1.95
CA SER A 25 15.42 22.96 1.39
C SER A 25 15.13 22.86 -0.11
N ASP A 26 14.23 23.70 -0.60
CA ASP A 26 13.87 23.80 -2.03
C ASP A 26 15.06 24.20 -2.92
N GLU A 27 16.18 24.62 -2.33
CA GLU A 27 17.38 25.11 -3.02
C GLU A 27 18.50 24.05 -3.11
N THR A 28 18.43 22.98 -2.30
CA THR A 28 19.39 21.87 -2.36
C THR A 28 19.00 20.89 -3.45
N LYS A 29 19.91 20.62 -4.40
CA LYS A 29 19.71 19.59 -5.43
C LYS A 29 19.53 18.23 -4.76
N ASP A 30 18.56 17.46 -5.24
CA ASP A 30 18.38 16.07 -4.81
C ASP A 30 19.68 15.29 -5.03
N GLU A 31 20.21 14.71 -3.96
CA GLU A 31 21.44 13.91 -4.01
C GLU A 31 21.12 12.51 -4.52
N GLU A 32 21.78 12.09 -5.60
CA GLU A 32 21.59 10.75 -6.17
C GLU A 32 22.25 9.68 -5.30
N LEU A 33 21.44 8.75 -4.81
CA LEU A 33 21.89 7.62 -4.00
C LEU A 33 22.40 6.48 -4.88
N ILE A 34 21.58 6.10 -5.86
CA ILE A 34 21.85 5.00 -6.76
C ILE A 34 21.10 5.24 -8.06
N ASP A 35 21.82 5.05 -9.16
CA ASP A 35 21.30 5.08 -10.52
C ASP A 35 21.75 3.81 -11.23
N GLY A 36 20.88 3.27 -12.07
CA GLY A 36 21.20 2.06 -12.82
C GLY A 36 19.97 1.40 -13.41
N CYS A 37 20.16 0.15 -13.84
CA CYS A 37 19.06 -0.63 -14.37
C CYS A 37 19.24 -2.13 -14.07
N PHE A 38 18.13 -2.85 -14.08
CA PHE A 38 18.13 -4.30 -14.08
C PHE A 38 17.22 -4.84 -15.17
N ARG A 39 17.58 -6.01 -15.71
CA ARG A 39 16.74 -6.70 -16.69
C ARG A 39 15.75 -7.62 -15.98
N PHE A 40 14.47 -7.40 -16.22
CA PHE A 40 13.40 -8.31 -15.85
C PHE A 40 13.09 -9.24 -17.04
N LYS A 41 13.22 -10.55 -16.83
CA LYS A 41 12.87 -11.56 -17.83
C LYS A 41 11.61 -12.29 -17.42
N GLU A 42 10.66 -12.39 -18.35
CA GLU A 42 9.47 -13.20 -18.18
C GLU A 42 9.82 -14.67 -18.39
N HIS A 43 10.40 -15.31 -17.36
CA HIS A 43 10.80 -16.73 -17.41
C HIS A 43 10.17 -17.60 -16.34
N CYS A 44 9.25 -17.02 -15.56
CA CYS A 44 8.79 -17.65 -14.35
C CYS A 44 7.45 -18.36 -14.60
N ARG A 45 7.38 -19.65 -14.22
CA ARG A 45 6.15 -20.45 -14.28
C ARG A 45 5.26 -20.10 -13.08
N GLY A 46 4.32 -19.19 -13.29
CA GLY A 46 3.32 -18.83 -12.28
C GLY A 46 2.56 -17.56 -12.67
N ASP A 47 1.30 -17.48 -12.27
CA ASP A 47 0.45 -16.32 -12.58
C ASP A 47 0.75 -15.13 -11.65
N VAL A 48 1.26 -15.37 -10.44
CA VAL A 48 1.68 -14.34 -9.48
C VAL A 48 2.99 -14.75 -8.83
N ILE A 49 3.99 -13.87 -8.89
CA ILE A 49 5.36 -14.18 -8.46
C ILE A 49 5.98 -12.96 -7.79
N GLN A 50 6.49 -13.15 -6.59
CA GLN A 50 7.25 -12.12 -5.89
C GLN A 50 8.71 -12.18 -6.33
N HIS A 51 9.24 -11.02 -6.71
CA HIS A 51 10.64 -10.82 -7.03
C HIS A 51 11.30 -9.93 -5.98
N GLU A 52 12.55 -10.26 -5.68
CA GLU A 52 13.43 -9.46 -4.86
C GLU A 52 14.71 -9.22 -5.66
N VAL A 53 15.09 -7.95 -5.79
CA VAL A 53 16.29 -7.51 -6.49
C VAL A 53 17.14 -6.73 -5.50
N ARG A 54 18.35 -7.22 -5.26
CA ARG A 54 19.37 -6.51 -4.47
C ARG A 54 20.23 -5.67 -5.41
N LEU A 55 20.17 -4.37 -5.23
CA LEU A 55 21.00 -3.38 -5.92
C LEU A 55 22.16 -2.98 -5.03
N PHE A 56 23.35 -2.80 -5.60
CA PHE A 56 24.53 -2.37 -4.85
C PHE A 56 24.89 -0.94 -5.25
N GLY A 57 24.90 -0.02 -4.29
CA GLY A 57 25.30 1.37 -4.48
C GLY A 57 26.42 1.80 -3.53
N PRO A 58 26.95 3.02 -3.70
CA PRO A 58 28.03 3.57 -2.87
C PRO A 58 27.70 3.63 -1.37
N PHE A 59 26.41 3.72 -1.04
CA PHE A 59 25.89 3.81 0.33
C PHE A 59 25.43 2.47 0.91
N GLY A 60 25.66 1.36 0.19
CA GLY A 60 25.29 0.02 0.60
C GLY A 60 24.26 -0.66 -0.31
N PRO A 61 23.85 -1.89 0.03
CA PRO A 61 22.84 -2.60 -0.74
C PRO A 61 21.42 -2.06 -0.48
N LEU A 62 20.62 -2.05 -1.54
CA LEU A 62 19.20 -1.72 -1.52
C LEU A 62 18.40 -2.92 -2.04
N ASP A 63 17.47 -3.41 -1.22
CA ASP A 63 16.57 -4.50 -1.62
C ASP A 63 15.24 -3.94 -2.13
N ILE A 64 14.94 -4.20 -3.41
CA ILE A 64 13.67 -3.88 -4.04
C ILE A 64 12.81 -5.14 -4.12
N ARG A 65 11.58 -5.07 -3.63
CA ARG A 65 10.58 -6.12 -3.79
C ARG A 65 9.45 -5.65 -4.70
N PHE A 66 9.07 -6.50 -5.66
CA PHE A 66 7.93 -6.26 -6.53
C PHE A 66 7.23 -7.57 -6.87
N VAL A 67 5.99 -7.46 -7.37
CA VAL A 67 5.18 -8.63 -7.74
C VAL A 67 4.90 -8.58 -9.22
N TYR A 68 5.22 -9.66 -9.92
CA TYR A 68 4.76 -9.92 -11.27
C TYR A 68 3.40 -10.63 -11.19
N MET A 69 2.40 -10.10 -11.91
CA MET A 69 1.09 -10.70 -12.04
C MET A 69 0.71 -10.79 -13.52
N LYS A 70 0.46 -11.99 -14.00
CA LYS A 70 0.06 -12.24 -15.38
C LYS A 70 -1.36 -11.74 -15.61
N TYR A 71 -1.56 -11.01 -16.71
CA TYR A 71 -2.85 -10.40 -17.05
C TYR A 71 -3.41 -9.49 -15.95
N ALA A 72 -2.55 -8.81 -15.19
CA ALA A 72 -3.03 -7.85 -14.19
C ALA A 72 -3.65 -6.62 -14.83
N VAL A 73 -4.70 -6.11 -14.18
CA VAL A 73 -5.31 -4.81 -14.46
C VAL A 73 -5.11 -3.90 -13.25
N GLU A 74 -5.02 -2.60 -13.51
CA GLU A 74 -4.98 -1.59 -12.46
C GLU A 74 -6.41 -1.33 -11.95
N ALA A 75 -6.62 -1.47 -10.64
CA ALA A 75 -7.88 -1.18 -9.98
C ALA A 75 -7.70 0.03 -9.04
N THR A 76 -8.53 1.04 -9.23
CA THR A 76 -8.60 2.21 -8.35
C THR A 76 -9.68 1.98 -7.31
N ILE A 77 -9.32 2.11 -6.03
CA ILE A 77 -10.20 1.89 -4.89
C ILE A 77 -10.37 3.23 -4.17
N GLU A 78 -11.62 3.68 -4.10
CA GLU A 78 -12.01 4.88 -3.35
C GLU A 78 -12.84 4.44 -2.13
N VAL A 79 -12.33 4.71 -0.94
CA VAL A 79 -13.02 4.43 0.33
C VAL A 79 -13.49 5.75 0.93
N LYS A 80 -14.81 5.91 1.04
CA LYS A 80 -15.44 7.08 1.67
C LYS A 80 -16.16 6.69 2.95
N VAL A 81 -15.67 7.20 4.08
CA VAL A 81 -16.37 7.08 5.36
C VAL A 81 -17.37 8.22 5.45
N LYS A 82 -18.67 7.93 5.34
CA LYS A 82 -19.72 8.98 5.36
C LYS A 82 -20.04 9.50 6.76
N ARG A 83 -20.07 8.61 7.75
CA ARG A 83 -20.34 8.92 9.16
C ARG A 83 -19.85 7.76 10.01
N ALA A 84 -18.97 8.03 10.97
CA ALA A 84 -18.65 7.07 12.01
C ALA A 84 -19.68 7.20 13.15
N MET A 85 -20.10 6.07 13.70
CA MET A 85 -20.87 6.07 14.96
C MET A 85 -19.99 6.61 16.09
N PRO A 86 -20.53 7.39 17.06
CA PRO A 86 -19.78 7.77 18.24
C PRO A 86 -19.17 6.55 18.93
N GLY A 87 -17.91 6.67 19.35
CA GLY A 87 -17.16 5.57 19.94
C GLY A 87 -16.65 4.52 18.96
N TYR A 88 -16.81 4.70 17.65
CA TYR A 88 -16.23 3.81 16.63
C TYR A 88 -15.34 4.57 15.66
N SER A 89 -14.25 3.94 15.23
CA SER A 89 -13.36 4.51 14.24
C SER A 89 -12.79 3.45 13.32
N LEU A 90 -12.62 3.79 12.04
CA LEU A 90 -11.91 2.95 11.08
C LEU A 90 -10.42 2.94 11.45
N SER A 91 -9.84 1.77 11.69
CA SER A 91 -8.42 1.62 12.03
C SER A 91 -7.59 1.23 10.83
N MET A 92 -8.06 0.27 10.03
CA MET A 92 -7.30 -0.27 8.91
C MET A 92 -8.23 -0.68 7.77
N VAL A 93 -7.76 -0.49 6.55
CA VAL A 93 -8.36 -1.06 5.34
C VAL A 93 -7.27 -1.79 4.59
N THR A 94 -7.49 -3.08 4.34
CA THR A 94 -6.59 -3.89 3.52
C THR A 94 -7.31 -4.49 2.34
N ALA A 95 -6.55 -4.78 1.29
CA ALA A 95 -7.00 -5.51 0.12
C ALA A 95 -6.22 -6.81 -0.04
N SER A 96 -6.89 -7.86 -0.51
CA SER A 96 -6.24 -9.07 -0.99
C SER A 96 -6.69 -9.37 -2.41
N THR A 97 -5.74 -9.80 -3.23
CA THR A 97 -5.93 -10.17 -4.64
C THR A 97 -5.51 -11.61 -4.84
N CYS A 98 -6.02 -12.26 -5.88
CA CYS A 98 -5.69 -13.66 -6.17
C CYS A 98 -4.19 -13.85 -6.37
N GLY A 99 -3.64 -14.95 -5.86
CA GLY A 99 -2.24 -15.33 -6.03
C GLY A 99 -1.21 -14.47 -5.28
N TYR A 100 -1.61 -13.35 -4.68
CA TYR A 100 -0.76 -12.57 -3.77
C TYR A 100 -1.20 -12.81 -2.33
N TYR A 101 -0.28 -13.34 -1.52
CA TYR A 101 -0.58 -13.79 -0.16
C TYR A 101 -0.54 -12.66 0.87
N ASP A 102 0.21 -11.59 0.61
CA ASP A 102 0.27 -10.48 1.55
C ASP A 102 -0.93 -9.55 1.37
N GLU A 103 -1.44 -9.04 2.49
CA GLU A 103 -2.45 -7.98 2.47
C GLU A 103 -1.84 -6.64 2.03
N ILE A 104 -2.57 -5.95 1.17
CA ILE A 104 -2.24 -4.63 0.65
C ILE A 104 -2.91 -3.59 1.53
N THR A 105 -2.14 -2.92 2.39
CA THR A 105 -2.66 -1.84 3.23
C THR A 105 -3.05 -0.63 2.36
N LEU A 106 -4.34 -0.32 2.33
CA LEU A 106 -4.92 0.86 1.66
C LEU A 106 -5.06 2.03 2.63
N TYR A 107 -5.26 1.72 3.91
CA TYR A 107 -5.34 2.68 4.99
C TYR A 107 -4.89 2.03 6.28
N ASP A 108 -4.06 2.74 7.05
CA ASP A 108 -3.68 2.38 8.40
C ASP A 108 -3.59 3.66 9.22
N ARG A 109 -4.39 3.72 10.29
CA ARG A 109 -4.44 4.86 11.21
C ARG A 109 -3.16 5.01 12.01
N SER A 110 -2.43 3.92 12.27
CA SER A 110 -1.20 3.90 13.07
C SER A 110 0.05 4.21 12.24
N ALA A 111 -0.05 4.14 10.92
CA ALA A 111 1.07 4.43 10.03
C ALA A 111 1.50 5.89 10.19
N ALA A 112 2.81 6.11 10.39
CA ALA A 112 3.40 7.44 10.34
C ALA A 112 3.03 8.13 9.00
N PRO A 113 2.89 9.47 8.95
CA PRO A 113 2.43 10.21 7.78
C PRO A 113 3.24 9.99 6.49
N CYS A 114 4.36 9.29 6.57
CA CYS A 114 5.25 8.95 5.46
C CYS A 114 4.74 7.81 4.55
N GLN A 115 3.70 7.04 4.94
CA GLN A 115 3.29 5.83 4.20
C GLN A 115 1.80 5.72 3.84
N ALA A 116 0.94 6.59 4.35
CA ALA A 116 -0.49 6.54 4.05
C ALA A 116 -0.84 7.59 2.99
N ALA A 117 -1.58 7.19 1.95
CA ALA A 117 -2.38 8.15 1.20
C ALA A 117 -3.24 8.90 2.24
N PRO A 118 -3.10 10.23 2.37
CA PRO A 118 -3.79 10.94 3.43
C PRO A 118 -5.28 10.74 3.23
N ILE A 119 -5.97 10.26 4.28
CA ILE A 119 -7.40 10.44 4.34
C ILE A 119 -7.64 11.95 4.34
N ALA A 120 -8.04 12.49 3.20
CA ALA A 120 -8.52 13.86 3.16
C ALA A 120 -9.86 13.89 3.91
N LEU A 121 -9.87 14.48 5.10
CA LEU A 121 -11.10 14.79 5.81
C LEU A 121 -11.81 15.89 5.02
N LEU A 122 -12.85 15.53 4.28
CA LEU A 122 -13.74 16.50 3.66
C LEU A 122 -14.42 17.30 4.78
N LYS A 123 -14.63 18.60 4.54
CA LYS A 123 -15.25 19.57 5.46
C LYS A 123 -16.66 19.17 5.97
N ASP A 124 -17.24 18.09 5.43
CA ASP A 124 -18.55 17.54 5.78
C ASP A 124 -18.45 16.24 6.62
N GLY A 125 -17.30 15.99 7.26
CA GLY A 125 -17.12 14.89 8.24
C GLY A 125 -16.78 13.52 7.65
N GLY A 126 -16.39 13.46 6.37
CA GLY A 126 -16.06 12.21 5.69
C GLY A 126 -14.61 12.12 5.25
N GLY A 127 -13.90 11.09 5.71
CA GLY A 127 -12.56 10.77 5.25
C GLY A 127 -12.58 10.03 3.90
N LEU A 128 -11.68 10.42 2.98
CA LEU A 128 -11.48 9.76 1.69
C LEU A 128 -10.08 9.16 1.56
N SER A 129 -9.97 7.86 1.33
CA SER A 129 -8.71 7.21 0.89
C SER A 129 -8.83 6.81 -0.58
N LEU A 130 -7.79 7.14 -1.37
CA LEU A 130 -7.62 6.71 -2.74
C LEU A 130 -6.40 5.80 -2.82
N SER A 131 -6.59 4.59 -3.32
CA SER A 131 -5.50 3.64 -3.50
C SER A 131 -5.60 2.97 -4.87
N VAL A 132 -4.45 2.57 -5.40
CA VAL A 132 -4.36 1.86 -6.67
C VAL A 132 -3.70 0.51 -6.41
N VAL A 133 -4.29 -0.55 -6.96
CA VAL A 133 -3.91 -1.94 -6.70
C VAL A 133 -3.89 -2.72 -8.01
N ALA A 134 -2.88 -3.56 -8.22
CA ALA A 134 -2.86 -4.52 -9.31
C ALA A 134 -3.73 -5.74 -8.97
N VAL A 135 -4.63 -6.13 -9.88
CA VAL A 135 -5.55 -7.27 -9.71
C VAL A 135 -5.47 -8.18 -10.91
N GLY A 136 -5.36 -9.50 -10.71
CA GLY A 136 -5.41 -10.46 -11.81
C GLY A 136 -6.75 -10.38 -12.56
N LEU A 137 -6.72 -10.37 -13.89
CA LEU A 137 -7.94 -10.34 -14.70
C LEU A 137 -8.84 -11.56 -14.37
N GLY A 138 -10.12 -11.28 -14.07
CA GLY A 138 -11.09 -12.31 -13.69
C GLY A 138 -11.01 -12.75 -12.22
N CYS A 139 -10.13 -12.14 -11.42
CA CYS A 139 -10.03 -12.42 -9.99
C CYS A 139 -10.89 -11.49 -9.13
N ASN A 140 -11.20 -11.96 -7.93
CA ASN A 140 -11.84 -11.16 -6.90
C ASN A 140 -10.80 -10.31 -6.16
N LEU A 141 -11.12 -9.03 -5.98
CA LEU A 141 -10.49 -8.15 -5.02
C LEU A 141 -11.31 -8.18 -3.73
N LYS A 142 -10.70 -8.61 -2.62
CA LYS A 142 -11.37 -8.65 -1.31
C LYS A 142 -10.89 -7.50 -0.45
N LEU A 143 -11.82 -6.74 0.11
CA LEU A 143 -11.53 -5.67 1.05
C LEU A 143 -11.84 -6.13 2.48
N ARG A 144 -10.91 -5.86 3.40
CA ARG A 144 -11.10 -6.04 4.83
C ARG A 144 -11.07 -4.68 5.50
N PHE A 145 -12.09 -4.43 6.32
CA PHE A 145 -12.22 -3.21 7.12
C PHE A 145 -12.07 -3.59 8.58
N GLU A 146 -11.18 -2.90 9.27
CA GLU A 146 -11.01 -3.02 10.71
C GLU A 146 -11.56 -1.77 11.39
N ILE A 147 -12.45 -1.98 12.35
CA ILE A 147 -13.14 -0.92 13.08
C ILE A 147 -12.88 -1.15 14.56
N ILE A 148 -12.41 -0.13 15.25
CA ILE A 148 -12.19 -0.16 16.70
C ILE A 148 -13.36 0.55 17.36
N GLY A 149 -13.89 -0.05 18.42
CA GLY A 149 -14.89 0.55 19.31
C GLY A 149 -14.29 0.88 20.67
N ASP A 150 -14.76 1.95 21.30
CA ASP A 150 -14.48 2.22 22.71
C ASP A 150 -15.11 1.13 23.58
N LYS A 151 -14.33 0.54 24.50
CA LYS A 151 -14.89 -0.40 25.48
C LYS A 151 -15.66 0.42 26.52
N GLU A 152 -16.98 0.29 26.58
CA GLU A 152 -17.75 0.68 27.76
C GLU A 152 -17.41 -0.30 28.89
N GLU A 153 -16.50 0.05 29.79
CA GLU A 153 -16.44 -0.58 31.12
C GLU A 153 -17.68 -0.09 31.90
N LYS A 154 -18.74 -0.91 31.88
CA LYS A 154 -19.86 -0.71 32.82
C LYS A 154 -19.48 -1.36 34.13
N GLU A 155 -19.06 -0.53 35.08
CA GLU A 155 -19.01 -0.89 36.49
C GLU A 155 -20.46 -1.05 36.97
N TYR A 156 -20.88 -2.30 37.17
CA TYR A 156 -22.18 -2.58 37.78
C TYR A 156 -22.00 -2.58 39.30
N GLU A 157 -22.46 -1.53 39.97
CA GLU A 157 -22.64 -1.54 41.41
C GLU A 157 -23.89 -2.37 41.75
N TRP A 158 -23.67 -3.50 42.41
CA TRP A 158 -24.73 -4.29 43.02
C TRP A 158 -25.07 -3.69 44.38
N TRP A 159 -26.30 -3.22 44.55
CA TRP A 159 -26.85 -2.94 45.88
C TRP A 159 -27.60 -4.18 46.35
N ASP A 160 -27.12 -4.82 47.41
CA ASP A 160 -27.91 -5.79 48.16
C ASP A 160 -28.92 -5.03 49.04
N TRP A 161 -30.17 -5.49 49.03
CA TRP A 161 -31.30 -4.90 49.76
C TRP A 161 -31.21 -5.11 51.27
#